data_AF-A0A7G8QFV1-F1
#
_entry.id   AF-A0A7G8QFV1-F1
#
_cell.length_a   1.000
_cell.length_b   1.000
_cell.length_c   1.000
_cell.angle_alpha   90.00
_cell.angle_beta   90.00
_cell.angle_gamma   90.00
#
_symmetry.space_group_name_H-M   'P 1'
#
loop_
_entity.id
_entity.type
_entity.pdbx_description
1 polymer ?
#
loop_
_entity_poly.entity_id
_entity_poly.type
_entity_poly.pdbx_seq_one_letter_code
_entity_poly.pdbx_strand_id
1 'polypeptide(L)'
;MSESPRFTTTLAMPEIDGVTLSFQGLHYLRPELMLDFVSVSSGTLLAITPVALLYSTVGVLQRLDLRKLPIEVSGRVIYPISSQQLPSLRAKLIINGQSRRLKFFESLVAMTPDDNVHGMQILGLSLDFTIAKPP
;
A
#
# COMPACT_ATOMS: atom_id res chain seq x y z
N MET A 1 -14.79 -2.32 31.01
CA MET A 1 -14.41 -3.61 30.39
C MET A 1 -13.03 -3.41 29.80
N SER A 2 -11.98 -3.98 30.41
CA SER A 2 -10.64 -3.96 29.81
C SER A 2 -10.63 -4.96 28.65
N GLU A 3 -10.46 -4.51 27.42
CA GLU A 3 -10.08 -5.42 26.34
C GLU A 3 -8.73 -6.05 26.69
N SER A 4 -8.68 -7.37 26.77
CA SER A 4 -7.42 -8.11 26.82
C SER A 4 -6.53 -7.70 25.64
N PRO A 5 -5.21 -7.55 25.81
CA PRO A 5 -4.33 -7.20 24.69
C PRO A 5 -4.45 -8.28 23.62
N ARG A 6 -5.03 -7.92 22.47
CA ARG A 6 -5.05 -8.81 21.30
C ARG A 6 -3.59 -8.98 20.89
N PHE A 7 -3.05 -10.19 21.00
CA PHE A 7 -1.72 -10.45 20.46
C PHE A 7 -1.79 -10.26 18.94
N THR A 8 -1.01 -9.33 18.41
CA THR A 8 -0.94 -9.07 16.97
C THR A 8 0.43 -9.45 16.42
N THR A 9 0.49 -9.69 15.12
CA THR A 9 1.74 -9.78 14.38
C THR A 9 1.61 -8.98 13.08
N THR A 10 2.75 -8.51 12.59
CA THR A 10 2.83 -7.71 11.37
C THR A 10 3.54 -8.55 10.30
N LEU A 11 2.92 -8.69 9.14
CA LEU A 11 3.50 -9.33 7.97
C LEU A 11 3.82 -8.25 6.94
N ALA A 12 5.04 -8.25 6.41
CA ALA A 12 5.37 -7.43 5.25
C ALA A 12 4.64 -7.94 4.00
N MET A 13 4.46 -7.08 2.99
CA MET A 13 3.97 -7.50 1.68
C MET A 13 4.81 -8.66 1.15
N PRO A 14 4.21 -9.81 0.82
CA PRO A 14 4.94 -10.94 0.29
C PRO A 14 5.20 -10.80 -1.22
N GLU A 15 6.10 -11.64 -1.72
CA GLU A 15 6.20 -11.89 -3.15
C GLU A 15 4.96 -12.65 -3.64
N ILE A 16 4.31 -12.13 -4.67
CA ILE A 16 3.15 -12.76 -5.31
C ILE A 16 3.34 -12.60 -6.82
N ASP A 17 3.48 -13.73 -7.51
CA ASP A 17 3.73 -13.76 -8.94
C ASP A 17 2.67 -12.98 -9.73
N GLY A 18 3.12 -12.18 -10.70
CA GLY A 18 2.29 -11.27 -11.48
C GLY A 18 1.68 -10.08 -10.72
N VAL A 19 1.66 -10.09 -9.38
CA VAL A 19 0.96 -9.09 -8.54
C VAL A 19 1.93 -8.08 -7.91
N THR A 20 3.08 -8.54 -7.43
CA THR A 20 4.05 -7.66 -6.77
C THR A 20 5.33 -7.45 -7.58
N LEU A 21 6.03 -6.35 -7.30
CA LEU A 21 7.38 -6.05 -7.80
C LEU A 21 8.34 -6.04 -6.61
N SER A 22 9.53 -6.60 -6.76
CA SER A 22 10.57 -6.54 -5.73
C SER A 22 11.55 -5.39 -6.01
N PHE A 23 11.82 -4.57 -5.01
CA PHE A 23 12.85 -3.53 -5.08
C PHE A 23 13.38 -3.21 -3.67
N GLN A 24 14.70 -3.22 -3.51
CA GLN A 24 15.38 -2.88 -2.24
C GLN A 24 14.82 -3.61 -1.00
N GLY A 25 14.54 -4.91 -1.14
CA GLY A 25 14.06 -5.76 -0.03
C GLY A 25 12.59 -5.55 0.35
N LEU A 26 11.81 -4.80 -0.44
CA LEU A 26 10.36 -4.68 -0.29
C LEU A 26 9.64 -5.23 -1.52
N HIS A 27 8.38 -5.65 -1.30
CA HIS A 27 7.45 -6.01 -2.36
C HIS A 27 6.35 -4.96 -2.49
N TYR A 28 6.08 -4.56 -3.73
CA TYR A 28 5.16 -3.47 -4.06
C TYR A 28 3.98 -4.03 -4.85
N LEU A 29 2.76 -3.81 -4.37
CA LEU A 29 1.55 -4.08 -5.14
C LEU A 29 1.51 -3.15 -6.35
N ARG A 30 1.41 -3.72 -7.56
CA ARG A 30 1.28 -2.95 -8.78
C ARG A 30 -0.05 -2.18 -8.80
N PRO A 31 -0.09 -0.98 -9.40
CA PRO A 31 -1.34 -0.25 -9.61
C PRO A 31 -2.38 -1.11 -10.32
N GLU A 32 -3.63 -0.87 -9.97
CA GLU A 32 -4.82 -1.47 -10.56
C GLU A 32 -4.98 -2.99 -10.40
N LEU A 33 -4.01 -3.69 -9.80
CA LEU A 33 -4.16 -5.07 -9.42
C LEU A 33 -4.91 -5.21 -8.10
N MET A 34 -5.81 -6.19 -8.07
CA MET A 34 -6.56 -6.54 -6.87
C MET A 34 -5.77 -7.60 -6.10
N LEU A 35 -5.54 -7.35 -4.81
CA LEU A 35 -4.93 -8.30 -3.89
C LEU A 35 -6.02 -8.91 -3.01
N ASP A 36 -6.20 -10.22 -3.13
CA ASP A 36 -6.96 -11.01 -2.16
C ASP A 36 -6.07 -11.26 -0.94
N PHE A 37 -6.53 -10.83 0.25
CA PHE A 37 -5.74 -10.94 1.47
C PHE A 37 -5.46 -12.40 1.89
N VAL A 38 -6.27 -13.36 1.44
CA VAL A 38 -6.01 -14.80 1.66
C VAL A 38 -4.67 -15.24 1.04
N SER A 39 -4.19 -14.55 0.00
CA SER A 39 -2.87 -14.79 -0.60
C SER A 39 -1.72 -14.29 0.28
N VAL A 40 -2.00 -13.49 1.31
CA VAL A 40 -1.01 -13.00 2.30
C VAL A 40 -1.09 -13.81 3.59
N SER A 41 -2.29 -14.01 4.13
CA SER A 41 -2.50 -14.76 5.37
C SER A 41 -3.93 -15.28 5.51
N SER A 42 -4.07 -16.42 6.17
CA SER A 42 -5.37 -16.96 6.59
C SER A 42 -5.96 -16.24 7.81
N GLY A 43 -5.14 -15.53 8.61
CA GLY A 43 -5.53 -14.88 9.85
C GLY A 43 -6.53 -13.73 9.70
N THR A 44 -7.02 -13.19 10.82
CA THR A 44 -7.90 -12.02 10.82
C THR A 44 -7.09 -10.75 10.59
N LEU A 45 -7.31 -10.08 9.45
CA LEU A 45 -6.70 -8.78 9.15
C LEU A 45 -7.32 -7.70 10.03
N LEU A 46 -6.47 -6.97 10.75
CA LEU A 46 -6.88 -5.89 11.65
C LEU A 46 -6.56 -4.52 11.06
N ALA A 47 -5.37 -4.37 10.46
CA ALA A 47 -4.96 -3.11 9.86
C ALA A 47 -4.01 -3.33 8.68
N ILE A 48 -3.96 -2.34 7.79
CA ILE A 48 -3.01 -2.26 6.69
C ILE A 48 -2.23 -0.97 6.82
N THR A 49 -0.91 -1.03 6.74
CA THR A 49 -0.04 0.14 6.84
C THR A 49 0.68 0.36 5.51
N PRO A 50 0.44 1.46 4.80
CA PRO A 50 1.28 1.86 3.67
C PRO A 50 2.70 2.15 4.13
N VAL A 51 3.69 1.54 3.48
CA VAL A 51 5.10 1.60 3.90
C VAL A 51 5.92 2.48 2.97
N ALA A 52 5.83 2.24 1.67
CA ALA A 52 6.64 2.92 0.67
C ALA A 52 5.99 2.89 -0.70
N LEU A 53 6.28 3.88 -1.53
CA LEU A 53 5.97 3.90 -2.95
C LEU A 53 7.22 3.56 -3.76
N LEU A 54 7.02 2.75 -4.79
CA LEU A 54 7.98 2.56 -5.88
C LEU A 54 7.52 3.43 -7.04
N TYR A 55 8.41 4.25 -7.55
CA TYR A 55 8.18 5.07 -8.73
C TYR A 55 9.44 5.11 -9.59
N SER A 56 9.33 5.64 -10.80
CA SER A 56 10.48 5.92 -11.63
C SER A 56 10.44 7.34 -12.17
N THR A 57 11.62 7.91 -12.40
CA THR A 57 11.80 9.18 -13.10
C THR A 57 12.77 8.94 -14.25
N VAL A 58 12.31 9.11 -15.48
CA VAL A 58 13.10 8.88 -16.72
C VAL A 58 13.78 7.50 -16.69
N GLY A 59 13.00 6.47 -16.37
CA GLY A 59 13.45 5.07 -16.32
C GLY A 59 14.28 4.66 -15.09
N VAL A 60 14.62 5.60 -14.21
CA VAL A 60 15.36 5.29 -12.97
C VAL A 60 14.39 4.97 -11.85
N LEU A 61 14.48 3.76 -11.28
CA LEU A 61 13.67 3.33 -10.14
C LEU A 61 14.07 4.08 -8.86
N GLN A 62 13.07 4.55 -8.12
CA GLN A 62 13.20 5.29 -6.88
C GLN A 62 12.18 4.82 -5.86
N ARG A 63 12.56 4.89 -4.58
CA ARG A 63 11.70 4.56 -3.45
C ARG A 63 11.42 5.83 -2.65
N LEU A 64 10.16 5.98 -2.27
CA LEU A 64 9.71 7.00 -1.34
C LEU A 64 9.09 6.31 -0.12
N ASP A 65 9.66 6.53 1.06
CA ASP A 65 9.05 6.05 2.30
C ASP A 65 7.83 6.89 2.67
N LEU A 66 6.77 6.20 3.07
CA LEU A 66 5.52 6.82 3.51
C LEU A 66 5.48 6.92 5.04
N ARG A 67 4.62 7.81 5.54
CA ARG A 67 4.27 7.83 6.95
C ARG A 67 3.53 6.53 7.28
N LYS A 68 4.13 5.71 8.16
CA LYS A 68 3.60 4.41 8.59
C LYS A 68 2.41 4.57 9.54
N LEU A 69 1.26 4.95 8.99
CA LEU A 69 -0.01 5.04 9.72
C LEU A 69 -0.85 3.79 9.43
N PRO A 70 -1.10 2.94 10.45
CA PRO A 70 -1.98 1.80 10.29
C PRO A 70 -3.42 2.25 9.98
N ILE A 71 -4.01 1.64 8.97
CA ILE A 71 -5.40 1.85 8.56
C ILE A 71 -6.18 0.66 9.07
N GLU A 72 -7.08 0.88 10.03
CA GLU A 72 -7.95 -0.17 10.53
C GLU A 72 -8.86 -0.71 9.42
N VAL A 73 -8.98 -2.04 9.35
CA VAL A 73 -9.85 -2.69 8.38
C VAL A 73 -11.24 -2.85 8.97
N SER A 74 -12.09 -1.85 8.72
CA SER A 74 -13.51 -1.88 9.07
C SER A 74 -14.37 -1.54 7.84
N GLY A 75 -15.07 -2.54 7.30
CA GLY A 75 -15.89 -2.36 6.11
C GLY A 75 -15.08 -1.93 4.88
N ARG A 76 -15.54 -0.91 4.14
CA ARG A 76 -14.85 -0.36 2.97
C ARG A 76 -14.17 0.96 3.33
N VAL A 77 -12.85 1.00 3.20
CA VAL A 77 -12.01 2.19 3.45
C VAL A 77 -11.38 2.67 2.15
N ILE A 78 -11.37 3.98 1.93
CA ILE A 78 -10.62 4.63 0.85
C ILE A 78 -9.59 5.53 1.52
N TYR A 79 -8.33 5.12 1.46
CA TYR A 79 -7.22 5.85 2.07
C TYR A 79 -6.43 6.60 1.00
N PRO A 80 -6.31 7.94 1.08
CA PRO A 80 -5.48 8.70 0.16
C PRO A 80 -4.00 8.44 0.43
N ILE A 81 -3.22 8.21 -0.62
CA ILE A 81 -1.76 8.13 -0.56
C ILE A 81 -1.22 9.44 -1.11
N SER A 82 -0.58 10.22 -0.24
CA SER A 82 0.02 11.51 -0.57
C SER A 82 1.43 11.61 -0.01
N SER A 83 2.24 12.50 -0.61
CA SER A 83 3.59 12.78 -0.16
C SER A 83 3.97 14.22 -0.47
N GLN A 84 4.74 14.84 0.43
CA GLN A 84 5.33 16.15 0.18
C GLN A 84 6.46 16.09 -0.86
N GLN A 85 7.13 14.94 -1.00
CA GLN A 85 8.19 14.75 -2.01
C GLN A 85 7.60 14.52 -3.41
N LEU A 86 6.35 14.07 -3.51
CA LEU A 86 5.63 13.87 -4.76
C LEU A 86 4.26 14.58 -4.69
N PRO A 87 4.24 15.93 -4.75
CA PRO A 87 3.00 16.71 -4.60
C PRO A 87 2.00 16.49 -5.75
N SER A 88 2.49 16.04 -6.91
CA SER A 88 1.70 15.65 -8.09
C SER A 88 1.03 14.28 -7.95
N LEU A 89 1.37 13.50 -6.90
CA LEU A 89 0.78 12.18 -6.67
C LEU A 89 -0.69 12.28 -6.26
N ARG A 90 -1.54 11.59 -7.01
CA ARG A 90 -2.95 11.37 -6.72
C ARG A 90 -3.24 9.89 -6.64
N ALA A 91 -2.88 9.29 -5.51
CA ALA A 91 -3.05 7.87 -5.29
C ALA A 91 -4.02 7.56 -4.15
N LYS A 92 -4.62 6.37 -4.20
CA LYS A 92 -5.52 5.87 -3.17
C LYS A 92 -5.39 4.36 -3.02
N LEU A 93 -5.51 3.90 -1.78
CA LEU A 93 -5.64 2.51 -1.42
C LEU A 93 -7.11 2.26 -1.04
N ILE A 94 -7.77 1.37 -1.76
CA ILE A 94 -9.13 0.93 -1.43
C ILE A 94 -9.01 -0.41 -0.72
N ILE A 95 -9.54 -0.49 0.50
CA ILE A 95 -9.56 -1.70 1.32
C ILE A 95 -11.02 -2.10 1.52
N ASN A 96 -11.33 -3.37 1.27
CA ASN A 96 -12.62 -3.96 1.59
C ASN A 96 -12.41 -5.11 2.58
N GLY A 97 -12.73 -4.85 3.85
CA GLY A 97 -12.61 -5.81 4.93
C GLY A 97 -13.59 -6.98 4.82
N GLN A 98 -14.78 -6.76 4.26
CA GLN A 98 -15.79 -7.83 4.10
C GLN A 98 -15.34 -8.85 3.06
N SER A 99 -14.94 -8.39 1.87
CA SER A 99 -14.42 -9.28 0.82
C SER A 99 -12.94 -9.63 0.99
N ARG A 100 -12.28 -9.08 2.02
CA ARG A 100 -10.84 -9.25 2.30
C ARG A 100 -9.98 -8.95 1.06
N ARG A 101 -10.31 -7.87 0.35
CA ARG A 101 -9.63 -7.44 -0.87
C ARG A 101 -9.12 -6.03 -0.74
N LEU A 102 -8.02 -5.73 -1.41
CA LEU A 102 -7.54 -4.37 -1.56
C LEU A 102 -7.08 -4.09 -2.98
N LYS A 103 -7.04 -2.80 -3.33
CA LYS A 103 -6.60 -2.34 -4.64
C LYS A 103 -5.94 -0.96 -4.51
N PHE A 104 -4.79 -0.82 -5.13
CA PHE A 104 -4.06 0.44 -5.22
C PHE A 104 -4.34 1.12 -6.56
N PHE A 105 -4.63 2.42 -6.52
CA PHE A 105 -4.78 3.25 -7.70
C PHE A 105 -3.84 4.44 -7.57
N GLU A 106 -3.30 4.87 -8.71
CA GLU A 106 -2.37 5.99 -8.79
C GLU A 106 -2.71 6.86 -9.98
N SER A 107 -2.26 8.10 -9.92
CA SER A 107 -2.24 9.04 -11.03
C SER A 107 -1.21 10.11 -10.70
N LEU A 108 -0.48 10.58 -11.70
CA LEU A 108 0.39 11.75 -11.61
C LEU A 108 -0.27 12.91 -12.33
N VAL A 109 -0.54 13.99 -11.61
CA VAL A 109 -1.18 15.20 -12.15
C VAL A 109 -0.32 16.39 -11.77
N ALA A 110 0.17 17.12 -12.78
CA ALA A 110 0.86 18.39 -12.56
C ALA A 110 -0.06 19.36 -11.82
N MET A 111 0.42 19.92 -10.71
CA MET A 111 -0.31 20.91 -9.92
C MET A 111 0.00 22.33 -10.37
N THR A 112 1.20 22.54 -10.92
CA THR A 112 1.62 23.78 -11.57
C THR A 112 2.20 23.48 -12.95
N PRO A 113 2.25 24.47 -13.87
CA PRO A 113 2.87 24.30 -15.19
C PRO A 113 4.36 23.91 -15.13
N ASP A 114 5.03 24.22 -14.02
CA ASP A 114 6.45 23.93 -13.81
C ASP A 114 6.70 22.52 -13.25
N ASP A 115 5.65 21.81 -12.84
CA ASP A 115 5.77 20.44 -12.32
C ASP A 115 6.13 19.47 -13.46
N ASN A 116 7.37 19.00 -13.46
CA ASN A 116 7.80 18.00 -14.43
C ASN A 116 7.32 16.59 -14.04
N VAL A 117 6.09 16.26 -14.41
CA VAL A 117 5.56 14.88 -14.35
C VAL A 117 5.96 14.03 -15.55
N HIS A 118 6.57 14.63 -16.58
CA HIS A 118 6.96 13.90 -17.78
C HIS A 118 8.08 12.90 -17.48
N GLY A 119 7.86 11.65 -17.89
CA GLY A 119 8.79 10.55 -17.61
C GLY A 119 8.71 10.02 -16.17
N MET A 120 7.80 10.52 -15.34
CA MET A 120 7.49 9.94 -14.04
C MET A 120 6.43 8.85 -14.16
N GLN A 121 6.57 7.78 -13.38
CA GLN A 121 5.59 6.69 -13.32
C GLN A 121 5.54 6.10 -11.91
N ILE A 122 4.34 5.89 -11.36
CA ILE A 122 4.18 5.12 -10.13
C ILE A 122 4.06 3.64 -10.48
N LEU A 123 4.85 2.81 -9.81
CA LEU A 123 5.02 1.40 -10.13
C LEU A 123 4.45 0.47 -9.08
N GLY A 124 4.30 0.94 -7.84
CA GLY A 124 3.58 0.18 -6.83
C GLY A 124 3.66 0.73 -5.42
N LEU A 125 2.92 0.07 -4.54
CA LEU A 125 2.78 0.41 -3.13
C LEU A 125 3.13 -0.79 -2.25
N SER A 126 4.10 -0.62 -1.35
CA SER A 126 4.43 -1.60 -0.31
C SER A 126 3.52 -1.42 0.89
N LEU A 127 3.04 -2.53 1.46
CA LEU A 127 2.14 -2.54 2.61
C LEU A 127 2.68 -3.48 3.69
N ASP A 128 2.37 -3.17 4.95
CA ASP A 128 2.44 -4.12 6.06
C ASP A 128 1.02 -4.47 6.52
N PHE A 129 0.83 -5.72 6.94
CA PHE A 129 -0.46 -6.29 7.34
C PHE A 129 -0.42 -6.68 8.81
N THR A 130 -1.22 -6.00 9.64
CA THR A 130 -1.38 -6.34 11.05
C THR A 130 -2.49 -7.36 11.18
N ILE A 131 -2.17 -8.54 11.71
CA ILE A 131 -3.12 -9.65 11.88
C ILE A 131 -3.28 -10.00 13.36
N ALA A 132 -4.46 -10.48 13.74
CA ALA A 132 -4.68 -11.10 15.05
C ALA A 132 -3.93 -12.43 15.10
N LYS A 133 -3.19 -12.69 16.18
CA LYS A 133 -2.69 -14.04 16.46
C LYS A 133 -3.87 -14.92 16.89
N PRO A 134 -3.91 -16.20 16.48
CA PRO A 134 -4.80 -17.17 17.09
C PRO A 134 -4.56 -17.21 18.61
N PRO A 135 -5.61 -17.43 19.42
CA PRO A 135 -5.47 -17.68 20.85
C PRO A 135 -4.65 -18.95 21.14
#